data_AF-A0A1Q6RLC9-F1
#
_entry.id   AF-A0A1Q6RLC9-F1
#
_cell.length_a   1.000
_cell.length_b   1.000
_cell.length_c   1.000
_cell.angle_alpha   90.00
_cell.angle_beta   90.00
_cell.angle_gamma   90.00
#
_symmetry.space_group_name_H-M   'P 1'
#
loop_
_entity.id
_entity.type
_entity.pdbx_description
1 polymer ?
#
loop_
_entity_poly.entity_id
_entity_poly.type
_entity_poly.pdbx_seq_one_letter_code
_entity_poly.pdbx_strand_id
1 'polypeptide(L)'
;MNVWATILTAIISTSVGAVVTAIVGNFKSGHAKNKAIQSGLQSLLRAEIIRQHEKYTDRGYCPIYAKDALRREYESYHLLGGNGVITDLYNDLIALPELPPHPDNENKTED
;
A
#
# COMPACT_ATOMS: atom_id res chain seq x y z
N MET A 1 -4.81 -58.51 -19.98
CA MET A 1 -4.38 -57.16 -19.53
C MET A 1 -3.19 -56.75 -20.36
N ASN A 2 -3.24 -55.57 -21.00
CA ASN A 2 -2.21 -55.14 -21.94
C ASN A 2 -1.15 -54.38 -21.15
N VAL A 3 -0.15 -55.10 -20.63
CA VAL A 3 0.93 -54.56 -19.77
C VAL A 3 1.59 -53.32 -20.40
N TRP A 4 1.73 -53.32 -21.73
CA TRP A 4 2.20 -52.17 -22.52
C TRP A 4 1.33 -50.90 -22.39
N ALA A 5 0.00 -51.03 -22.35
CA ALA A 5 -0.90 -49.90 -22.19
C ALA A 5 -0.83 -49.30 -20.77
N THR A 6 -0.67 -50.14 -19.74
CA THR A 6 -0.53 -49.69 -18.35
C THR A 6 0.78 -48.93 -18.12
N ILE A 7 1.87 -49.35 -18.77
CA ILE A 7 3.16 -48.64 -18.70
C ILE A 7 3.05 -47.26 -19.37
N LEU A 8 2.39 -47.19 -20.53
CA LEU A 8 2.16 -45.93 -21.27
C LEU A 8 1.34 -44.92 -20.46
N THR A 9 0.25 -45.35 -19.82
CA THR A 9 -0.58 -44.45 -19.01
C THR A 9 0.14 -43.98 -17.76
N ALA A 10 0.94 -44.83 -17.10
CA ALA A 10 1.73 -44.43 -15.94
C ALA A 10 2.77 -43.34 -16.25
N ILE A 11 3.41 -43.42 -17.42
CA ILE A 11 4.37 -42.40 -17.88
C ILE A 11 3.68 -41.06 -18.12
N ILE A 12 2.50 -41.07 -18.75
CA ILE A 12 1.70 -39.87 -19.01
C ILE A 12 1.21 -39.25 -17.69
N SER A 13 0.74 -40.05 -16.75
CA SER A 13 0.28 -39.54 -15.45
C SER A 13 1.41 -38.93 -14.61
N THR A 14 2.60 -39.52 -14.66
CA THR A 14 3.77 -39.02 -13.91
C THR A 14 4.31 -37.71 -14.49
N SER A 15 4.34 -37.58 -15.82
CA SER A 15 4.82 -36.36 -16.49
C SER A 15 3.91 -35.17 -16.21
N VAL A 16 2.58 -35.36 -16.19
CA VAL A 16 1.61 -34.31 -15.85
C VAL A 16 1.81 -33.83 -14.41
N GLY A 17 2.01 -34.75 -13.45
CA GLY A 17 2.26 -34.39 -12.04
C GLY A 17 3.53 -33.55 -11.85
N ALA A 18 4.61 -33.87 -12.58
CA ALA A 18 5.86 -33.11 -12.53
C ALA A 18 5.70 -31.68 -13.07
N VAL A 19 4.99 -31.51 -14.19
CA VAL A 19 4.74 -30.20 -14.80
C VAL A 19 3.89 -29.31 -13.88
N VAL A 20 2.81 -29.85 -13.31
CA VAL A 20 1.95 -29.12 -12.36
C VAL A 20 2.74 -28.68 -11.14
N THR A 21 3.57 -29.57 -10.58
CA THR A 21 4.39 -29.27 -9.39
C THR A 21 5.42 -28.18 -9.68
N ALA A 22 6.07 -28.20 -10.85
CA ALA A 22 7.03 -27.17 -11.25
C ALA A 22 6.37 -25.78 -11.40
N ILE A 23 5.17 -25.73 -12.00
CA ILE A 23 4.40 -24.48 -12.14
C ILE A 23 4.04 -23.93 -10.75
N VAL A 24 3.43 -24.76 -9.89
CA VAL A 24 3.05 -24.34 -8.52
C VAL A 24 4.26 -23.89 -7.70
N GLY A 25 5.39 -24.58 -7.82
CA GLY A 25 6.65 -24.22 -7.16
C GLY A 25 7.16 -22.83 -7.57
N ASN A 26 7.14 -22.54 -8.88
CA ASN A 26 7.54 -21.23 -9.40
C ASN A 26 6.60 -20.10 -8.95
N PHE A 27 5.28 -20.35 -8.92
CA PHE A 27 4.31 -19.37 -8.44
C PHE A 27 4.50 -19.03 -6.95
N LYS A 28 4.77 -20.03 -6.11
CA LYS A 28 4.95 -19.83 -4.66
C LYS A 28 6.16 -18.95 -4.33
N SER A 29 7.26 -19.12 -5.07
CA SER A 29 8.46 -18.29 -4.91
C SER A 29 8.25 -16.84 -5.35
N GLY A 30 7.51 -16.61 -6.44
CA GLY A 30 7.14 -15.25 -6.89
C GLY A 30 6.22 -14.54 -5.89
N HIS A 31 5.28 -15.26 -5.29
CA HIS A 31 4.36 -14.70 -4.29
C HIS A 31 5.07 -14.16 -3.03
N ALA A 32 6.05 -14.90 -2.50
CA ALA A 32 6.77 -14.46 -1.31
C ALA A 32 7.55 -13.15 -1.55
N LYS A 33 8.22 -13.05 -2.71
CA LYS A 33 8.94 -11.83 -3.11
C LYS A 33 7.99 -10.65 -3.31
N ASN A 34 6.88 -10.85 -4.02
CA ASN A 34 5.89 -9.79 -4.23
C ASN A 34 5.29 -9.31 -2.90
N LYS A 35 5.00 -10.23 -1.98
CA LYS A 35 4.52 -9.89 -0.64
C LYS A 35 5.55 -9.06 0.14
N ALA A 36 6.84 -9.42 0.08
CA ALA A 36 7.90 -8.65 0.72
C ALA A 36 8.01 -7.23 0.14
N ILE A 37 7.88 -7.06 -1.18
CA ILE A 37 7.86 -5.76 -1.84
C ILE A 37 6.64 -4.93 -1.39
N GLN A 38 5.45 -5.54 -1.37
CA GLN A 38 4.22 -4.89 -0.91
C GLN A 38 4.36 -4.40 0.54
N SER A 39 4.87 -5.22 1.45
CA SER A 39 5.11 -4.83 2.85
C SER A 39 6.17 -3.71 2.98
N GLY A 40 7.21 -3.73 2.16
CA GLY A 40 8.21 -2.67 2.11
C GLY A 40 7.62 -1.34 1.65
N LEU A 41 6.85 -1.36 0.56
CA LEU A 41 6.17 -0.17 0.04
C LEU A 41 5.15 0.38 1.03
N GLN A 42 4.37 -0.49 1.67
CA GLN A 42 3.44 -0.11 2.73
C GLN A 42 4.15 0.59 3.89
N SER A 43 5.32 0.09 4.29
CA SER A 43 6.12 0.71 5.37
C SER A 43 6.66 2.09 4.97
N LEU A 44 7.07 2.25 3.72
CA LEU A 44 7.56 3.54 3.20
C LEU A 44 6.42 4.57 3.14
N LEU A 45 5.27 4.19 2.58
CA LEU A 45 4.09 5.07 2.51
C LEU A 45 3.60 5.45 3.91
N ARG A 46 3.62 4.51 4.86
CA ARG A 46 3.32 4.80 6.27
C ARG A 46 4.23 5.89 6.83
N ALA A 47 5.54 5.75 6.64
CA ALA A 47 6.51 6.73 7.12
C ALA A 47 6.33 8.11 6.47
N GLU A 48 6.01 8.13 5.17
CA GLU A 48 5.75 9.38 4.44
C GLU A 48 4.51 10.11 4.96
N ILE A 49 3.39 9.40 5.16
CA ILE A 49 2.15 10.00 5.67
C ILE A 49 2.37 10.56 7.08
N ILE A 50 3.10 9.85 7.95
CA ILE A 50 3.46 10.35 9.29
C ILE A 50 4.29 11.64 9.18
N ARG A 51 5.29 11.65 8.30
CA ARG A 51 6.15 12.83 8.07
C ARG A 51 5.35 14.03 7.57
N GLN A 52 4.43 13.82 6.64
CA GLN A 52 3.55 14.87 6.15
C GLN A 52 2.61 15.35 7.24
N HIS A 53 2.07 14.44 8.05
CA HIS A 53 1.23 14.77 9.20
C HIS A 53 1.96 15.70 10.16
N GLU A 54 3.14 15.32 10.65
CA GLU A 54 3.95 16.19 11.52
C GLU A 54 4.20 17.55 10.87
N LYS A 55 4.67 17.57 9.62
CA LYS A 55 5.02 18.81 8.90
C LYS A 55 3.85 19.79 8.74
N TYR A 56 2.65 19.31 8.38
CA TYR A 56 1.51 20.18 8.07
C TYR A 56 0.65 20.47 9.29
N THR A 57 0.61 19.56 10.27
CA THR A 57 0.00 19.81 11.58
C THR A 57 0.75 20.92 12.30
N ASP A 58 2.09 20.91 12.27
CA ASP A 58 2.91 22.01 12.84
C ASP A 58 2.65 23.37 12.16
N ARG A 59 2.26 23.35 10.88
CA ARG A 59 1.95 24.57 10.11
C ARG A 59 0.51 25.05 10.30
N GLY A 60 -0.39 24.17 10.74
CA GLY A 60 -1.83 24.44 10.82
C GLY A 60 -2.54 24.56 9.47
N TYR A 61 -1.87 24.24 8.35
CA TYR A 61 -2.47 24.24 7.01
C TYR A 61 -1.79 23.22 6.09
N CYS A 62 -2.54 22.67 5.12
CA CYS A 62 -2.07 21.72 4.13
C CYS A 62 -2.46 22.20 2.72
N PRO A 63 -1.51 22.69 1.89
CA PRO A 63 -1.81 23.16 0.53
C PRO A 63 -2.51 22.13 -0.33
N ILE A 64 -3.34 22.57 -1.29
CA ILE A 64 -4.10 21.70 -2.20
C ILE A 64 -3.21 20.62 -2.84
N TYR A 65 -2.05 21.01 -3.37
CA TYR A 65 -1.15 20.06 -4.03
C TYR A 65 -0.64 18.96 -3.07
N ALA A 66 -0.47 19.29 -1.79
CA ALA A 66 -0.01 18.36 -0.77
C ALA A 66 -1.14 17.39 -0.39
N LYS A 67 -2.38 17.88 -0.27
CA LYS A 67 -3.57 17.02 -0.07
C LYS A 67 -3.76 16.04 -1.23
N ASP A 68 -3.58 16.51 -2.46
CA ASP A 68 -3.68 15.67 -3.66
C ASP A 68 -2.59 14.60 -3.74
N ALA A 69 -1.36 14.93 -3.33
CA ALA A 69 -0.28 13.94 -3.22
C ALA A 69 -0.59 12.91 -2.13
N LEU A 70 -0.96 13.40 -0.94
CA LEU A 70 -1.33 12.60 0.22
C LEU A 70 -2.48 11.63 -0.09
N ARG A 71 -3.51 12.06 -0.84
CA ARG A 71 -4.63 11.19 -1.23
C ARG A 71 -4.17 9.98 -2.06
N ARG A 72 -3.24 10.18 -2.99
CA ARG A 72 -2.70 9.08 -3.83
C ARG A 72 -1.81 8.13 -3.02
N GLU A 73 -1.01 8.69 -2.12
CA GLU A 73 -0.17 7.92 -1.19
C GLU A 73 -1.04 7.07 -0.26
N TYR A 74 -2.07 7.67 0.35
CA TYR A 74 -3.01 7.00 1.22
C TYR A 74 -3.81 5.91 0.50
N GLU A 75 -4.32 6.17 -0.70
CA GLU A 75 -5.04 5.17 -1.50
C GLU A 75 -4.15 3.94 -1.77
N SER A 76 -2.91 4.17 -2.19
CA SER A 76 -1.93 3.11 -2.41
C SER A 76 -1.61 2.35 -1.12
N TYR A 77 -1.44 3.05 -0.01
CA TYR A 77 -1.21 2.46 1.31
C TYR A 77 -2.38 1.59 1.76
N HIS A 78 -3.61 2.08 1.59
CA HIS A 78 -4.83 1.37 1.99
C HIS A 78 -5.01 0.08 1.19
N LEU A 79 -4.76 0.12 -0.13
CA LEU A 79 -4.80 -1.05 -1.01
C LEU A 79 -3.79 -2.13 -0.62
N LEU A 80 -2.67 -1.76 0.00
CA LEU A 80 -1.65 -2.70 0.50
C LEU A 80 -2.00 -3.30 1.87
N GLY A 81 -3.19 -3.03 2.42
CA GLY A 81 -3.64 -3.54 3.72
C GLY A 81 -3.34 -2.58 4.87
N GLY A 82 -3.55 -1.28 4.65
CA GLY A 82 -3.35 -0.23 5.66
C GLY A 82 -4.16 -0.41 6.94
N ASN A 83 -3.75 0.27 8.02
CA ASN A 83 -4.46 0.24 9.31
C ASN A 83 -5.12 1.58 9.66
N GLY A 84 -6.07 1.53 10.59
CA GLY A 84 -6.88 2.68 10.99
C GLY A 84 -6.08 3.88 11.50
N VAL A 85 -4.94 3.65 12.18
CA VAL A 85 -4.11 4.74 12.70
C VAL A 85 -3.64 5.69 11.60
N ILE A 86 -3.24 5.17 10.44
CA ILE A 86 -2.78 6.01 9.32
C ILE A 86 -3.96 6.67 8.60
N THR A 87 -5.12 6.00 8.59
CA THR A 87 -6.36 6.60 8.12
C THR A 87 -6.74 7.83 8.95
N ASP A 88 -6.54 7.79 10.26
CA ASP A 88 -6.82 8.92 11.13
C ASP A 88 -5.88 10.11 10.80
N LEU A 89 -4.57 9.87 10.71
CA LEU A 89 -3.60 10.92 10.31
C LEU A 89 -3.90 11.51 8.93
N TYR A 90 -4.34 10.68 7.99
CA TYR A 90 -4.77 11.13 6.68
C TYR A 90 -5.98 12.08 6.78
N ASN A 91 -6.99 11.70 7.55
CA ASN A 91 -8.21 12.50 7.74
C ASN A 91 -7.88 13.85 8.41
N ASP A 92 -7.00 13.85 9.41
CA ASP A 92 -6.53 15.06 10.08
C ASP A 92 -5.91 16.05 9.08
N LEU A 93 -5.01 15.56 8.22
CA LEU A 93 -4.37 16.36 7.18
C LEU A 93 -5.35 16.90 6.13
N ILE A 94 -6.35 16.10 5.74
CA ILE A 94 -7.37 16.53 4.76
C ILE A 94 -8.29 17.60 5.37
N ALA A 95 -8.56 17.54 6.67
CA ALA A 95 -9.36 18.51 7.39
C ALA A 95 -8.68 19.87 7.59
N LEU A 96 -7.34 19.93 7.49
CA LEU A 96 -6.60 21.20 7.59
C LEU A 96 -7.01 22.21 6.52
N PRO A 97 -6.96 23.52 6.81
CA PRO A 97 -7.19 24.55 5.80
C PRO A 97 -6.10 24.51 4.71
N GLU A 98 -6.43 24.99 3.51
CA GLU A 98 -5.54 24.93 2.35
C GLU A 98 -4.62 26.15 2.23
N LEU A 99 -5.00 27.23 2.88
CA LEU A 99 -4.28 28.50 2.89
C LEU A 99 -3.62 28.70 4.26
N PRO A 100 -2.42 29.29 4.31
CA PRO A 100 -1.81 29.67 5.58
C PRO A 100 -2.70 30.69 6.30
N PRO A 101 -2.68 30.71 7.65
CA PRO A 101 -3.35 31.76 8.41
C PRO A 101 -2.80 33.13 7.99
N HIS A 102 -3.69 34.04 7.60
CA HIS A 102 -3.33 35.41 7.22
C HIS A 102 -3.00 36.20 8.51
N PRO A 103 -1.91 37.00 8.56
CA PRO A 103 -1.49 37.76 9.74
C PRO A 103 -2.47 38.86 10.20
N ASP A 104 -3.62 39.03 9.56
CA ASP A 104 -4.49 40.19 9.72
C ASP A 104 -5.51 40.03 10.86
N ASN A 105 -5.48 38.90 11.57
CA ASN A 105 -6.49 38.51 12.56
C ASN A 105 -6.05 38.73 14.02
N GLU A 106 -4.82 39.21 14.27
CA GLU A 106 -4.32 39.45 15.64
C GLU A 106 -4.59 40.87 16.17
N ASN A 107 -5.17 41.78 15.37
CA ASN A 107 -5.39 43.19 15.76
C ASN A 107 -6.86 43.64 15.70
N LYS A 108 -7.82 42.79 16.09
CA LYS A 108 -9.25 43.16 16.14
C LYS A 108 -9.99 42.70 17.41
N THR A 109 -9.31 42.63 18.55
CA THR A 109 -9.96 42.33 19.85
C THR A 109 -9.60 43.31 20.98
N GLU A 110 -9.08 44.48 20.64
CA GLU A 110 -8.97 45.61 21.57
C GLU A 110 -9.84 46.76 21.07
N ASP A 111 -11.14 46.68 21.33
CA ASP A 111 -12.09 47.81 21.36
C ASP A 111 -13.02 47.61 22.57
#